data_AF-A0A958CUJ1-F1
#
_entry.id   AF-A0A958CUJ1-F1
#
_cell.length_a   1.000
_cell.length_b   1.000
_cell.length_c   1.000
_cell.angle_alpha   90.00
_cell.angle_beta   90.00
_cell.angle_gamma   90.00
#
_symmetry.space_group_name_H-M   'P 1'
#
loop_
_entity.id
_entity.type
_entity.pdbx_description
1 polymer ?
#
loop_
_entity_poly.entity_id
_entity_poly.type
_entity_poly.pdbx_seq_one_letter_code
_entity_poly.pdbx_strand_id
1 'polypeptide(L)'
;MNLKRYLPVVALALIMVLVISACAAPAAAPATTDAPAAAPTTEAAAPAEAPAASDKPVIAGVVFQSDTFMQTVQNGLQAAADEAGVDLILGNTENDLAKESSMIDDYITRGVDAIVITPISADGSLAALKKAKEAGITIICFNTCVSEDGIASAFLVTKNEDLGST
;
A
#
# COMPACT_ATOMS: atom_id res chain seq x y z
N MET A 1 39.07 25.84 17.89
CA MET A 1 37.69 25.29 17.81
C MET A 1 36.72 26.47 17.90
N ASN A 2 36.04 26.80 16.80
CA ASN A 2 35.33 28.07 16.65
C ASN A 2 33.93 28.01 17.31
N LEU A 3 33.87 28.36 18.59
CA LEU A 3 32.71 28.23 19.48
C LEU A 3 31.43 28.92 18.97
N LYS A 4 31.56 29.90 18.07
CA LYS A 4 30.44 30.67 17.50
C LYS A 4 29.57 29.87 16.52
N ARG A 5 30.02 28.72 16.04
CA ARG A 5 29.33 27.92 15.01
C ARG A 5 28.40 26.84 15.58
N TYR A 6 28.47 26.59 16.90
CA TYR A 6 27.67 25.58 17.61
C TYR A 6 26.58 26.20 18.50
N LEU A 7 26.59 27.53 18.64
CA LEU A 7 25.60 28.31 19.39
C LEU A 7 24.13 28.04 18.96
N PRO A 8 23.79 27.88 17.66
CA PRO A 8 22.41 27.56 17.27
C PRO A 8 22.05 26.07 17.45
N VAL A 9 23.03 25.17 17.52
CA VAL A 9 22.81 23.72 17.68
C VAL A 9 22.60 23.35 19.16
N VAL A 10 23.26 24.06 20.07
CA VAL A 10 23.05 23.90 21.52
C VAL A 10 21.74 24.55 21.99
N ALA A 11 21.28 25.63 21.33
CA ALA A 11 20.01 26.29 21.64
C ALA A 11 18.77 25.48 21.22
N LEU A 12 18.88 24.65 20.18
CA LEU A 12 17.77 23.80 19.71
C LEU A 12 17.63 22.49 20.50
N ALA A 13 18.72 22.00 21.10
CA ALA A 13 18.72 20.80 21.96
C ALA A 13 18.21 21.06 23.39
N LEU A 14 18.08 22.33 23.81
CA LEU A 14 17.69 22.72 25.17
C LEU A 14 16.16 22.94 25.34
N ILE A 15 15.38 22.84 24.28
CA ILE A 15 13.92 23.06 24.28
C ILE A 15 13.11 21.74 24.28
N MET A 16 13.75 20.60 24.02
CA MET A 16 13.07 19.28 23.94
C MET A 16 13.07 18.48 25.26
N VAL A 17 13.38 19.12 26.41
CA VAL A 17 13.45 18.46 27.74
C VAL A 17 12.41 19.04 28.73
N LEU A 18 11.45 19.84 28.26
CA LEU A 18 10.58 20.65 29.13
C LEU A 18 9.06 20.40 29.01
N VAL A 19 8.61 19.23 28.57
CA VAL A 19 7.16 18.89 28.53
C VAL A 19 6.82 17.48 29.03
N ILE A 20 7.47 17.03 30.12
CA ILE A 20 7.00 15.85 30.86
C ILE A 20 7.00 16.18 32.36
N SER A 21 6.02 16.96 32.82
CA SER A 21 5.62 16.95 34.23
C SER A 21 4.30 17.69 34.44
N ALA A 22 3.20 16.94 34.38
CA ALA A 22 1.92 17.37 34.93
C ALA A 22 1.11 16.14 35.38
N CYS A 23 1.60 15.48 36.44
CA CYS A 23 0.77 14.95 37.53
C CYS A 23 1.67 14.21 38.55
N ALA A 24 1.99 14.91 39.64
CA ALA A 24 2.24 14.32 40.95
C ALA A 24 1.13 14.88 41.86
N ALA A 25 0.49 14.12 42.74
CA ALA A 25 1.02 13.57 44.00
C ALA A 25 -0.10 12.78 44.74
N PRO A 26 0.12 12.20 45.95
CA PRO A 26 1.36 11.78 46.61
C PRO A 26 1.37 10.30 47.05
N ALA A 27 2.55 9.82 47.42
CA ALA A 27 2.78 8.54 48.08
C ALA A 27 2.56 8.59 49.61
N ALA A 28 2.09 7.49 50.19
CA ALA A 28 2.32 7.09 51.58
C ALA A 28 2.34 5.55 51.66
N ALA A 29 3.35 4.98 52.34
CA ALA A 29 3.54 3.54 52.58
C ALA A 29 3.15 3.17 54.05
N PRO A 30 3.33 1.92 54.52
CA PRO A 30 2.35 0.83 54.57
C PRO A 30 1.95 0.39 56.01
N ALA A 31 0.77 -0.22 56.22
CA ALA A 31 0.48 -1.13 57.36
C ALA A 31 -0.89 -1.86 57.27
N THR A 32 -0.82 -3.20 57.25
CA THR A 32 -1.71 -4.24 57.87
C THR A 32 -3.24 -4.16 57.89
N THR A 33 -3.83 -5.28 57.42
CA THR A 33 -4.99 -6.04 57.96
C THR A 33 -6.37 -5.94 57.25
N ASP A 34 -6.85 -7.15 56.90
CA ASP A 34 -8.19 -7.67 56.65
C ASP A 34 -8.92 -7.49 55.30
N ALA A 35 -9.55 -8.62 54.89
CA ALA A 35 -10.29 -8.92 53.67
C ALA A 35 -11.76 -8.39 53.71
N PRO A 36 -12.68 -8.68 52.74
CA PRO A 36 -12.59 -9.35 51.43
C PRO A 36 -13.33 -8.65 50.24
N ALA A 37 -13.08 -9.17 49.03
CA ALA A 37 -13.98 -9.28 47.86
C ALA A 37 -14.59 -8.04 47.14
N ALA A 38 -14.18 -7.84 45.87
CA ALA A 38 -15.08 -7.52 44.74
C ALA A 38 -14.36 -7.78 43.40
N ALA A 39 -15.03 -8.47 42.47
CA ALA A 39 -14.51 -8.93 41.18
C ALA A 39 -14.21 -7.78 40.18
N PRO A 40 -13.29 -7.95 39.21
CA PRO A 40 -13.08 -6.95 38.17
C PRO A 40 -14.15 -7.09 37.08
N THR A 41 -14.85 -5.99 36.80
CA THR A 41 -15.79 -5.86 35.68
C THR A 41 -15.00 -5.71 34.39
N THR A 42 -15.20 -6.63 33.45
CA THR A 42 -14.68 -6.54 32.07
C THR A 42 -15.36 -5.37 31.35
N GLU A 43 -14.59 -4.33 31.05
CA GLU A 43 -15.01 -3.24 30.16
C GLU A 43 -14.89 -3.72 28.71
N ALA A 44 -16.04 -4.03 28.10
CA ALA A 44 -16.14 -4.37 26.69
C ALA A 44 -15.87 -3.10 25.85
N ALA A 45 -14.73 -3.07 25.17
CA ALA A 45 -14.44 -2.06 24.16
C ALA A 45 -15.46 -2.18 23.01
N ALA A 46 -16.21 -1.09 22.78
CA ALA A 46 -17.13 -0.99 21.66
C ALA A 46 -16.37 -1.11 20.33
N PRO A 47 -16.93 -1.76 19.30
CA PRO A 47 -16.28 -1.86 17.99
C PRO A 47 -16.13 -0.46 17.39
N ALA A 48 -14.91 -0.13 16.95
CA ALA A 48 -14.68 1.02 16.09
C ALA A 48 -15.44 0.81 14.78
N GLU A 49 -16.30 1.77 14.44
CA GLU A 49 -17.08 1.79 13.21
C GLU A 49 -16.11 1.82 12.02
N ALA A 50 -16.15 0.77 11.19
CA ALA A 50 -15.36 0.69 9.97
C ALA A 50 -15.80 1.82 9.01
N PRO A 51 -14.86 2.47 8.29
CA PRO A 51 -15.22 3.53 7.37
C PRO A 51 -16.19 2.99 6.31
N ALA A 52 -17.22 3.76 6.02
CA ALA A 52 -18.21 3.44 4.99
C ALA A 52 -17.49 3.14 3.66
N ALA A 53 -17.80 1.98 3.07
CA ALA A 53 -17.28 1.59 1.77
C ALA A 53 -17.74 2.62 0.72
N SER A 54 -16.80 3.20 -0.02
CA SER A 54 -17.10 3.94 -1.24
C SER A 54 -17.67 2.95 -2.27
N ASP A 55 -18.83 3.25 -2.87
CA ASP A 55 -19.46 2.43 -3.92
C ASP A 55 -18.68 2.44 -5.26
N LYS A 56 -17.52 3.08 -5.33
CA LYS A 56 -16.71 3.20 -6.54
C LYS A 56 -15.77 1.99 -6.67
N PRO A 57 -15.68 1.38 -7.86
CA PRO A 57 -14.66 0.39 -8.13
C PRO A 57 -13.26 0.95 -7.86
N VAL A 58 -12.41 0.12 -7.25
CA VAL A 58 -11.01 0.43 -6.98
C VAL A 58 -10.15 -0.41 -7.91
N ILE A 59 -9.35 0.26 -8.75
CA ILE A 59 -8.49 -0.36 -9.75
C ILE A 59 -7.03 -0.10 -9.39
N ALA A 60 -6.18 -1.12 -9.50
CA ALA A 60 -4.73 -0.96 -9.43
C ALA A 60 -4.13 -0.92 -10.84
N GLY A 61 -3.30 0.08 -11.13
CA GLY A 61 -2.52 0.23 -12.36
C GLY A 61 -1.03 0.04 -12.08
N VAL A 62 -0.40 -0.99 -12.64
CA VAL A 62 0.96 -1.40 -12.27
C VAL A 62 1.87 -1.43 -13.49
N VAL A 63 2.95 -0.65 -13.44
CA VAL A 63 4.06 -0.69 -14.40
C VAL A 63 5.32 -1.25 -13.75
N PHE A 64 6.36 -1.54 -14.55
CA PHE A 64 7.60 -2.12 -14.02
C PHE A 64 8.81 -1.19 -14.02
N GLN A 65 8.77 -0.03 -14.66
CA GLN A 65 9.87 0.93 -14.64
C GLN A 65 9.40 2.37 -14.87
N SER A 66 10.31 3.33 -14.68
CA SER A 66 10.03 4.77 -14.71
C SER A 66 10.51 5.46 -15.99
N ASP A 67 10.51 4.76 -17.13
CA ASP A 67 10.82 5.38 -18.42
C ASP A 67 9.64 6.24 -18.95
N THR A 68 9.89 6.99 -20.02
CA THR A 68 8.87 7.86 -20.62
C THR A 68 7.64 7.09 -21.09
N PHE A 69 7.82 5.85 -21.57
CA PHE A 69 6.72 5.03 -22.05
C PHE A 69 5.80 4.64 -20.89
N MET A 70 6.34 4.09 -19.81
CA MET A 70 5.58 3.67 -18.63
C MET A 70 4.97 4.85 -17.87
N GLN A 71 5.62 6.01 -17.86
CA GLN A 71 5.00 7.24 -17.36
C GLN A 71 3.78 7.65 -18.21
N THR A 72 3.88 7.54 -19.54
CA THR A 72 2.75 7.80 -20.45
C THR A 72 1.60 6.84 -20.19
N VAL A 73 1.89 5.56 -19.95
CA VAL A 73 0.89 4.56 -19.58
C VAL A 73 0.17 4.93 -18.28
N GLN A 74 0.90 5.30 -17.23
CA GLN A 74 0.31 5.73 -15.97
C GLN A 74 -0.57 6.97 -16.14
N ASN A 75 -0.15 7.95 -16.94
CA ASN A 75 -0.97 9.13 -17.25
C ASN A 75 -2.26 8.75 -17.99
N GLY A 76 -2.19 7.81 -18.94
CA GLY A 76 -3.36 7.29 -19.64
C GLY A 76 -4.33 6.55 -18.72
N LEU A 77 -3.81 5.72 -17.81
CA LEU A 77 -4.62 5.05 -16.79
C LEU A 77 -5.33 6.06 -15.89
N GLN A 78 -4.63 7.11 -15.42
CA GLN A 78 -5.23 8.16 -14.60
C GLN A 78 -6.33 8.91 -15.35
N ALA A 79 -6.08 9.32 -16.60
CA ALA A 79 -7.08 10.00 -17.40
C ALA A 79 -8.35 9.15 -17.62
N ALA A 80 -8.18 7.86 -17.90
CA ALA A 80 -9.30 6.94 -18.05
C ALA A 80 -10.07 6.71 -16.73
N ALA A 81 -9.36 6.65 -15.60
CA ALA A 81 -9.97 6.52 -14.29
C ALA A 81 -10.81 7.75 -13.92
N ASP A 82 -10.28 8.95 -14.18
CA ASP A 82 -10.97 10.22 -13.95
C ASP A 82 -12.24 10.33 -14.81
N GLU A 83 -12.16 9.93 -16.08
CA GLU A 83 -13.31 9.92 -17.00
C GLU A 83 -14.39 8.91 -16.57
N ALA A 84 -13.98 7.72 -16.12
CA ALA A 84 -14.88 6.67 -15.66
C ALA A 84 -15.41 6.91 -14.23
N GLY A 85 -14.80 7.82 -13.47
CA GLY A 85 -15.17 8.12 -12.08
C GLY A 85 -14.83 7.01 -11.08
N VAL A 86 -13.81 6.19 -11.38
CA VAL A 86 -13.32 5.09 -10.53
C VAL A 86 -12.09 5.50 -9.72
N ASP A 87 -11.79 4.79 -8.64
CA ASP A 87 -10.61 5.05 -7.83
C ASP A 87 -9.42 4.28 -8.40
N LEU A 88 -8.30 4.96 -8.66
CA LEU A 88 -7.09 4.35 -9.22
C LEU A 88 -5.93 4.39 -8.22
N ILE A 89 -5.23 3.26 -8.08
CA ILE A 89 -3.98 3.14 -7.33
C ILE A 89 -2.87 2.84 -8.32
N LEU A 90 -1.95 3.78 -8.50
CA LEU A 90 -0.78 3.57 -9.36
C LEU A 90 0.36 2.92 -8.59
N GLY A 91 0.99 1.93 -9.21
CA GLY A 91 2.10 1.17 -8.66
C GLY A 91 3.24 1.01 -9.67
N ASN A 92 4.45 0.93 -9.16
CA ASN A 92 5.64 0.63 -9.94
C ASN A 92 6.47 -0.47 -9.25
N THR A 93 6.66 -1.59 -9.93
CA THR A 93 7.40 -2.74 -9.40
C THR A 93 8.91 -2.59 -9.48
N GLU A 94 9.41 -1.55 -10.16
CA GLU A 94 10.84 -1.24 -10.31
C GLU A 94 11.66 -2.44 -10.82
N ASN A 95 11.04 -3.25 -11.67
CA ASN A 95 11.59 -4.46 -12.27
C ASN A 95 12.00 -5.52 -11.23
N ASP A 96 11.34 -5.53 -10.06
CA ASP A 96 11.56 -6.46 -8.96
C ASP A 96 10.33 -7.38 -8.77
N LEU A 97 10.52 -8.68 -9.00
CA LEU A 97 9.47 -9.70 -8.89
C LEU A 97 8.94 -9.89 -7.46
N ALA A 98 9.80 -9.71 -6.45
CA ALA A 98 9.36 -9.81 -5.06
C ALA A 98 8.47 -8.63 -4.70
N LYS A 99 8.83 -7.42 -5.16
CA LYS A 99 8.01 -6.22 -5.02
C LYS A 99 6.66 -6.36 -5.74
N GLU A 100 6.65 -6.90 -6.96
CA GLU A 100 5.42 -7.22 -7.69
C GLU A 100 4.52 -8.16 -6.88
N SER A 101 5.08 -9.24 -6.34
CA SER A 101 4.34 -10.21 -5.53
C SER A 101 3.75 -9.57 -4.27
N SER A 102 4.54 -8.78 -3.53
CA SER A 102 4.05 -8.08 -2.33
C SER A 102 2.95 -7.06 -2.65
N MET A 103 3.10 -6.32 -3.75
CA MET A 103 2.11 -5.34 -4.19
C MET A 103 0.77 -6.01 -4.58
N ILE A 104 0.83 -7.16 -5.25
CA ILE A 104 -0.37 -7.95 -5.57
C ILE A 104 -1.04 -8.47 -4.29
N ASP A 105 -0.26 -8.93 -3.31
CA ASP A 105 -0.78 -9.35 -2.00
C ASP A 105 -1.47 -8.21 -1.24
N ASP A 106 -0.92 -6.99 -1.34
CA ASP A 106 -1.54 -5.81 -0.76
C ASP A 106 -2.86 -5.49 -1.47
N TYR A 107 -2.93 -5.60 -2.80
CA TYR A 107 -4.17 -5.38 -3.56
C TYR A 107 -5.26 -6.41 -3.25
N ILE A 108 -4.87 -7.67 -3.05
CA ILE A 108 -5.76 -8.73 -2.57
C ILE A 108 -6.31 -8.37 -1.20
N THR A 109 -5.43 -7.96 -0.28
CA THR A 109 -5.81 -7.58 1.09
C THR A 109 -6.74 -6.37 1.11
N ARG A 110 -6.51 -5.42 0.21
CA ARG A 110 -7.33 -4.21 0.05
C ARG A 110 -8.65 -4.46 -0.68
N GLY A 111 -8.82 -5.62 -1.30
CA GLY A 111 -10.01 -5.97 -2.07
C GLY A 111 -10.23 -5.08 -3.28
N VAL A 112 -9.18 -4.79 -4.06
CA VAL A 112 -9.34 -4.07 -5.34
C VAL A 112 -10.15 -4.91 -6.33
N ASP A 113 -10.94 -4.27 -7.19
CA ASP A 113 -11.80 -4.97 -8.15
C ASP A 113 -11.03 -5.47 -9.38
N ALA A 114 -9.97 -4.73 -9.76
CA ALA A 114 -9.16 -5.07 -10.92
C ALA A 114 -7.70 -4.65 -10.78
N ILE A 115 -6.81 -5.39 -11.45
CA ILE A 115 -5.39 -5.06 -11.62
C ILE A 115 -5.11 -4.98 -13.13
N VAL A 116 -4.72 -3.80 -13.59
CA VAL A 116 -4.14 -3.56 -14.92
C VAL A 116 -2.63 -3.53 -14.77
N ILE A 117 -1.92 -4.51 -15.33
CA ILE A 117 -0.49 -4.72 -15.05
C ILE A 117 0.32 -5.02 -16.31
N THR A 118 1.54 -4.48 -16.36
CA THR A 118 2.62 -5.00 -17.20
C THR A 118 3.49 -5.93 -16.37
N PRO A 119 3.28 -7.26 -16.42
CA PRO A 119 4.02 -8.20 -15.59
C PRO A 119 5.50 -8.21 -15.96
N ILE A 120 6.37 -8.33 -14.95
CA ILE A 120 7.82 -8.37 -15.14
C ILE A 120 8.25 -9.62 -15.94
N SER A 121 7.60 -10.76 -15.70
CA SER A 121 8.00 -12.03 -16.31
C SER A 121 6.79 -12.86 -16.72
N ALA A 122 6.87 -13.49 -17.90
CA ALA A 122 5.83 -14.37 -18.39
C ALA A 122 5.54 -15.54 -17.42
N ASP A 123 6.59 -16.07 -16.77
CA ASP A 123 6.48 -17.19 -15.84
C ASP A 123 6.61 -16.75 -14.37
N GLY A 124 7.50 -15.79 -14.08
CA GLY A 124 7.76 -15.33 -12.72
C GLY A 124 6.57 -14.63 -12.06
N SER A 125 5.73 -13.98 -12.86
CA SER A 125 4.54 -13.26 -12.38
C SER A 125 3.31 -14.15 -12.22
N LEU A 126 3.34 -15.40 -12.71
CA LEU A 126 2.18 -16.30 -12.75
C LEU A 126 1.58 -16.56 -11.37
N ALA A 127 2.43 -16.90 -10.41
CA ALA A 127 1.96 -17.33 -9.09
C ALA A 127 1.20 -16.21 -8.36
N ALA A 128 1.71 -14.97 -8.42
CA ALA A 128 1.06 -13.83 -7.82
C ALA A 128 -0.26 -13.48 -8.52
N LEU A 129 -0.28 -13.46 -9.86
CA LEU A 129 -1.50 -13.15 -10.61
C LEU A 129 -2.58 -14.23 -10.50
N LYS A 130 -2.19 -15.51 -10.37
CA LYS A 130 -3.12 -16.60 -10.03
C LYS A 130 -3.80 -16.35 -8.69
N LYS A 131 -3.02 -15.99 -7.66
CA LYS A 131 -3.56 -15.69 -6.33
C LYS A 131 -4.57 -14.54 -6.39
N ALA A 132 -4.29 -13.48 -7.15
CA ALA A 132 -5.22 -12.37 -7.32
C ALA A 132 -6.51 -12.78 -8.05
N LYS A 133 -6.39 -13.58 -9.12
CA LYS A 133 -7.54 -14.13 -9.84
C LYS A 133 -8.41 -15.01 -8.94
N GLU A 134 -7.79 -15.90 -8.14
CA GLU A 134 -8.48 -16.77 -7.19
C GLU A 134 -9.21 -15.97 -6.10
N ALA A 135 -8.71 -14.79 -5.76
CA ALA A 135 -9.38 -13.83 -4.87
C ALA A 135 -10.53 -13.06 -5.55
N GLY A 136 -10.83 -13.33 -6.82
CA GLY A 136 -11.92 -12.70 -7.58
C GLY A 136 -11.52 -11.39 -8.28
N ILE A 137 -10.24 -11.02 -8.28
CA ILE A 137 -9.77 -9.79 -8.91
C ILE A 137 -9.66 -9.97 -10.41
N THR A 138 -10.20 -9.01 -11.17
CA THR A 138 -10.06 -9.01 -12.63
C THR A 138 -8.65 -8.62 -13.04
N ILE A 139 -7.96 -9.48 -13.78
CA ILE A 139 -6.60 -9.21 -14.25
C ILE A 139 -6.62 -8.77 -15.72
N ILE A 140 -6.01 -7.63 -16.01
CA ILE A 140 -5.81 -7.12 -17.38
C ILE A 140 -4.31 -6.96 -17.61
N CYS A 141 -3.78 -7.71 -18.57
CA CYS A 141 -2.39 -7.54 -19.01
C CYS A 141 -2.28 -6.34 -19.95
N PHE A 142 -1.21 -5.55 -19.79
CA PHE A 142 -0.85 -4.47 -20.69
C PHE A 142 0.62 -4.60 -21.11
N ASN A 143 0.92 -4.41 -22.41
CA ASN A 143 2.26 -4.46 -23.03
C ASN A 143 2.91 -5.85 -23.06
N THR A 144 2.92 -6.57 -21.94
CA THR A 144 3.32 -7.98 -21.82
C THR A 144 2.23 -8.76 -21.11
N CYS A 145 2.29 -10.10 -21.18
CA CYS A 145 1.41 -10.95 -20.38
C CYS A 145 2.12 -12.23 -19.94
N VAL A 146 1.50 -12.92 -19.00
CA VAL A 146 1.95 -14.22 -18.53
C VAL A 146 1.76 -15.32 -19.58
N SER A 147 2.55 -16.38 -19.48
CA SER A 147 2.58 -17.48 -20.46
C SER A 147 1.34 -18.38 -20.42
N GLU A 148 0.55 -18.32 -19.36
CA GLU A 148 -0.63 -19.16 -19.16
C GLU A 148 -1.92 -18.44 -19.53
N ASP A 149 -2.67 -19.06 -20.45
CA ASP A 149 -3.99 -18.61 -20.85
C ASP A 149 -5.00 -18.66 -19.71
N GLY A 150 -6.00 -17.79 -19.78
CA GLY A 150 -7.08 -17.75 -18.81
C GLY A 150 -6.71 -17.13 -17.48
N ILE A 151 -5.46 -16.68 -17.25
CA ILE A 151 -5.12 -15.85 -16.09
C ILE A 151 -5.68 -14.43 -16.27
N ALA A 152 -5.28 -13.77 -17.36
CA ALA A 152 -5.78 -12.45 -17.72
C ALA A 152 -7.14 -12.55 -18.42
N SER A 153 -8.05 -11.65 -18.06
CA SER A 153 -9.36 -11.48 -18.71
C SER A 153 -9.25 -10.74 -20.04
N ALA A 154 -8.21 -9.91 -20.19
CA ALA A 154 -7.87 -9.22 -21.42
C ALA A 154 -6.37 -8.96 -21.51
N PHE A 155 -5.86 -8.87 -22.74
CA PHE A 155 -4.48 -8.49 -23.01
C PHE A 155 -4.45 -7.35 -24.03
N LEU A 156 -3.93 -6.20 -23.61
CA LEU A 156 -3.79 -4.99 -24.41
C LEU A 156 -2.33 -4.80 -24.82
N VAL A 157 -2.04 -4.93 -26.11
CA VAL A 157 -0.69 -4.82 -26.65
C VAL A 157 -0.72 -4.20 -28.04
N THR A 158 0.34 -3.48 -28.40
CA THR A 158 0.55 -3.04 -29.78
C THR A 158 0.91 -4.25 -30.65
N LYS A 159 0.51 -4.24 -31.93
CA LYS A 159 0.95 -5.25 -32.88
C LYS A 159 2.46 -5.14 -33.10
N ASN A 160 3.22 -6.05 -32.50
CA ASN A 160 4.68 -6.00 -32.52
C ASN A 160 5.30 -6.49 -33.85
N GLU A 161 4.51 -7.12 -34.73
CA GLU A 161 4.96 -7.63 -36.04
C GLU A 161 5.52 -6.54 -36.97
N ASP A 162 5.08 -5.30 -36.78
CA ASP A 162 5.55 -4.14 -37.55
C ASP A 162 6.74 -3.41 -36.89
N LEU A 163 7.09 -3.77 -35.65
CA LEU A 163 8.21 -3.15 -34.92
C LEU A 163 9.54 -3.75 -35.39
N GLY A 164 10.05 -3.22 -36.49
CA GLY A 164 11.33 -3.61 -37.07
C GLY A 164 11.25 -4.13 -38.50
N SER A 165 10.07 -4.14 -39.11
CA SER A 165 9.90 -4.34 -40.56
C SER A 165 10.23 -3.07 -41.33
N THR A 166 11.53 -2.70 -41.34
CA THR A 166 12.07 -1.68 -42.26
C THR A 166 12.72 -2.32 -43.47
#